data_AF-A0A2E3EGC4-F1
#
_entry.id   AF-A0A2E3EGC4-F1
#
_cell.length_a   1.000
_cell.length_b   1.000
_cell.length_c   1.000
_cell.angle_alpha   90.00
_cell.angle_beta   90.00
_cell.angle_gamma   90.00
#
_symmetry.space_group_name_H-M   'P 1'
#
loop_
_entity.id
_entity.type
_entity.pdbx_description
1 polymer ?
#
loop_
_entity_poly.entity_id
_entity_poly.type
_entity_poly.pdbx_seq_one_letter_code
_entity_poly.pdbx_strand_id
1 'polypeptide(L)'
;FDEEGVPLATAVNVWSPSQEYFGGNKISADFWEPVRKRLKSALGEDHVVVSWCGAAGDQGPWRRVHNEAEDRMMKLRGVKSWLDEFGRRIAESVLDTYSLVKDERKSKINFSHYTETVPLPGWKLSESQIKEIKGWKEAYEKELKKDQSKAHRLARQISWREQTLQRQELFKNDPRGAYPSEIHVLRIGDVAVCTNQFELYTEYGLRILGRSDAKMTCVVQLVGPAHYLSTARGIKSGGYGSRPESCAVGSEGGDMLVEVTVEKINELFDPLIRNLPQEGILNNGNPVGEGWVDLLEEPSNWEHEKDHWAIKKGSIIGESDGGLHHFCWTKDSYRDFAAHVTFKMTGSGANSGFGIRLEPVSFNDVPGYQVDMGKSYWGCLWEQGGDGMVQQFNPKYVSRFLKDGQWNHYYVEARGNHIRAWLNGVSTIDVVHEGGRLNGKIGFELCNGPKQTRIEVRQLLVKIYE
;
A
#
# COMPACT_ATOMS: atom_id res chain seq x y z
N PHE A 1 -17.77 11.94 -17.76
CA PHE A 1 -18.63 13.13 -17.92
C PHE A 1 -18.83 13.33 -19.41
N ASP A 2 -19.99 13.82 -19.83
CA ASP A 2 -20.19 14.29 -21.21
C ASP A 2 -19.54 15.68 -21.42
N GLU A 3 -19.75 16.26 -22.60
CA GLU A 3 -19.18 17.56 -22.98
C GLU A 3 -19.75 18.71 -22.12
N GLU A 4 -20.98 18.55 -21.63
CA GLU A 4 -21.70 19.48 -20.77
C GLU A 4 -21.32 19.35 -19.29
N GLY A 5 -20.57 18.30 -18.92
CA GLY A 5 -20.10 18.08 -17.56
C GLY A 5 -21.07 17.31 -16.67
N VAL A 6 -22.05 16.60 -17.24
CA VAL A 6 -22.94 15.68 -16.54
C VAL A 6 -22.24 14.30 -16.38
N PRO A 7 -22.37 13.62 -15.23
CA PRO A 7 -21.76 12.30 -15.05
C PRO A 7 -22.41 11.26 -15.98
N LEU A 8 -21.62 10.64 -16.86
CA LEU A 8 -22.07 9.52 -17.71
C LEU A 8 -22.30 8.23 -16.90
N ALA A 9 -21.49 8.02 -15.88
CA ALA A 9 -21.55 6.84 -15.04
C ALA A 9 -21.06 7.13 -13.63
N THR A 10 -21.57 6.37 -12.66
CA THR A 10 -21.08 6.36 -11.28
C THR A 10 -20.87 4.92 -10.83
N ALA A 11 -19.67 4.62 -10.32
CA ALA A 11 -19.39 3.38 -9.64
C ALA A 11 -19.69 3.53 -8.15
N VAL A 12 -20.44 2.58 -7.58
CA VAL A 12 -20.89 2.61 -6.19
C VAL A 12 -20.45 1.32 -5.49
N ASN A 13 -19.57 1.45 -4.49
CA ASN A 13 -19.05 0.31 -3.74
C ASN A 13 -19.79 0.11 -2.41
N VAL A 14 -20.74 -0.84 -2.38
CA VAL A 14 -21.57 -1.13 -1.20
C VAL A 14 -21.11 -2.44 -0.56
N TRP A 15 -20.80 -2.40 0.73
CA TRP A 15 -20.38 -3.58 1.51
C TRP A 15 -21.59 -4.31 2.08
N SER A 16 -22.46 -4.78 1.18
CA SER A 16 -23.62 -5.60 1.50
C SER A 16 -24.02 -6.42 0.27
N PRO A 17 -24.33 -7.72 0.41
CA PRO A 17 -24.84 -8.48 -0.70
C PRO A 17 -26.29 -8.07 -1.04
N SER A 18 -26.64 -8.15 -2.32
CA SER A 18 -27.98 -7.85 -2.84
C SER A 18 -28.98 -8.98 -2.53
N GLN A 19 -29.41 -9.06 -1.27
CA GLN A 19 -30.19 -10.18 -0.73
C GLN A 19 -31.41 -9.73 0.11
N GLU A 20 -31.96 -8.53 -0.10
CA GLU A 20 -33.17 -8.09 0.60
C GLU A 20 -34.44 -8.69 -0.04
N TYR A 21 -34.47 -8.84 -1.36
CA TYR A 21 -35.52 -9.51 -2.09
C TYR A 21 -35.29 -11.04 -2.08
N PHE A 22 -35.75 -11.69 -1.01
CA PHE A 22 -35.59 -13.13 -0.82
C PHE A 22 -36.90 -13.91 -1.05
N GLY A 23 -36.78 -15.13 -1.60
CA GLY A 23 -37.88 -16.12 -1.63
C GLY A 23 -39.01 -15.87 -2.64
N GLY A 24 -38.89 -14.83 -3.47
CA GLY A 24 -39.83 -14.55 -4.57
C GLY A 24 -39.55 -15.37 -5.82
N ASN A 25 -40.51 -15.38 -6.75
CA ASN A 25 -40.39 -16.00 -8.08
C ASN A 25 -40.14 -14.97 -9.20
N LYS A 26 -39.87 -13.70 -8.85
CA LYS A 26 -39.60 -12.63 -9.81
C LYS A 26 -38.09 -12.42 -9.95
N ILE A 27 -37.67 -12.11 -11.16
CA ILE A 27 -36.33 -11.59 -11.41
C ILE A 27 -36.27 -10.19 -10.82
N SER A 28 -35.26 -9.94 -9.98
CA SER A 28 -35.06 -8.69 -9.27
C SER A 28 -33.58 -8.34 -9.29
N ALA A 29 -33.27 -7.06 -9.47
CA ALA A 29 -31.92 -6.53 -9.23
C ALA A 29 -31.72 -6.09 -7.77
N ASP A 30 -32.63 -6.50 -6.88
CA ASP A 30 -32.66 -6.13 -5.46
C ASP A 30 -32.69 -4.60 -5.28
N PHE A 31 -32.05 -4.06 -4.24
CA PHE A 31 -31.98 -2.62 -3.99
C PHE A 31 -31.30 -1.83 -5.12
N TRP A 32 -30.60 -2.46 -6.07
CA TRP A 32 -29.98 -1.74 -7.19
C TRP A 32 -31.00 -1.20 -8.20
N GLU A 33 -32.19 -1.79 -8.30
CA GLU A 33 -33.25 -1.22 -9.14
C GLU A 33 -33.65 0.20 -8.69
N PRO A 34 -34.05 0.43 -7.42
CA PRO A 34 -34.35 1.77 -6.95
C PRO A 34 -33.13 2.70 -6.95
N VAL A 35 -31.91 2.22 -6.71
CA VAL A 35 -30.68 3.05 -6.87
C VAL A 35 -30.61 3.61 -8.29
N ARG A 36 -30.71 2.75 -9.30
CA ARG A 36 -30.61 3.14 -10.72
C ARG A 36 -31.70 4.13 -11.10
N LYS A 37 -32.95 3.88 -10.72
CA LYS A 37 -34.07 4.80 -11.01
C LYS A 37 -33.85 6.18 -10.41
N ARG A 38 -33.40 6.25 -9.15
CA ARG A 38 -33.15 7.53 -8.45
C ARG A 38 -31.98 8.29 -9.04
N LEU A 39 -30.86 7.62 -9.32
CA LEU A 39 -29.69 8.28 -9.92
C LEU A 39 -29.95 8.72 -11.36
N LYS A 40 -30.64 7.92 -12.18
CA LYS A 40 -31.07 8.34 -13.52
C LYS A 40 -31.99 9.56 -13.49
N SER A 41 -32.98 9.55 -12.60
CA SER A 41 -33.87 10.71 -12.43
C SER A 41 -33.13 11.99 -12.01
N ALA A 42 -31.99 11.88 -11.33
CA ALA A 42 -31.23 13.02 -10.83
C ALA A 42 -30.08 13.45 -11.78
N LEU A 43 -29.49 12.51 -12.52
CA LEU A 43 -28.26 12.71 -13.30
C LEU A 43 -28.46 12.48 -14.82
N GLY A 44 -29.68 12.15 -15.25
CA GLY A 44 -30.03 11.89 -16.65
C GLY A 44 -30.36 10.42 -16.93
N GLU A 45 -31.28 10.19 -17.88
CA GLU A 45 -31.80 8.84 -18.18
C GLU A 45 -30.73 7.87 -18.70
N ASP A 46 -29.70 8.39 -19.36
CA ASP A 46 -28.58 7.60 -19.89
C ASP A 46 -27.50 7.29 -18.84
N HIS A 47 -27.63 7.82 -17.63
CA HIS A 47 -26.66 7.61 -16.56
C HIS A 47 -26.51 6.13 -16.18
N VAL A 48 -25.28 5.63 -16.16
CA VAL A 48 -24.97 4.24 -15.85
C VAL A 48 -24.50 4.08 -14.40
N VAL A 49 -25.14 3.19 -13.65
CA VAL A 49 -24.68 2.82 -12.30
C VAL A 49 -23.90 1.52 -12.37
N VAL A 50 -22.61 1.59 -12.02
CA VAL A 50 -21.75 0.41 -11.87
C VAL A 50 -21.81 -0.06 -10.41
N SER A 51 -22.48 -1.20 -10.21
CA SER A 51 -22.75 -1.77 -8.90
C SER A 51 -21.58 -2.65 -8.43
N TRP A 52 -20.78 -2.17 -7.47
CA TRP A 52 -19.67 -2.94 -6.91
C TRP A 52 -20.01 -3.46 -5.52
N CYS A 53 -20.11 -4.78 -5.38
CA CYS A 53 -20.24 -5.41 -4.06
C CYS A 53 -18.88 -5.42 -3.37
N GLY A 54 -18.79 -4.79 -2.19
CA GLY A 54 -17.60 -4.78 -1.34
C GLY A 54 -17.35 -6.10 -0.62
N ALA A 55 -16.35 -6.13 0.26
CA ALA A 55 -16.08 -7.31 1.10
C ALA A 55 -17.22 -7.49 2.11
N ALA A 56 -18.17 -8.36 1.77
CA ALA A 56 -19.46 -8.46 2.45
C ALA A 56 -19.91 -9.92 2.69
N GLY A 57 -18.99 -10.89 2.62
CA GLY A 57 -19.32 -12.31 2.76
C GLY A 57 -19.84 -12.73 4.15
N ASP A 58 -19.66 -11.88 5.16
CA ASP A 58 -20.21 -12.04 6.51
C ASP A 58 -21.27 -10.97 6.85
N GLN A 59 -21.73 -10.22 5.85
CA GLN A 59 -22.78 -9.21 5.98
C GLN A 59 -24.07 -9.67 5.32
N GLY A 60 -25.18 -9.04 5.69
CA GLY A 60 -26.46 -9.17 5.01
C GLY A 60 -27.29 -7.91 5.18
N PRO A 61 -28.18 -7.59 4.23
CA PRO A 61 -29.02 -6.40 4.31
C PRO A 61 -30.10 -6.52 5.40
N TRP A 62 -30.33 -7.73 5.93
CA TRP A 62 -31.34 -7.97 6.96
C TRP A 62 -30.98 -7.28 8.27
N ARG A 63 -31.81 -6.31 8.64
CA ARG A 63 -31.79 -5.62 9.94
C ARG A 63 -31.98 -6.61 11.10
N ARG A 64 -30.95 -6.72 11.95
CA ARG A 64 -30.96 -7.57 13.16
C ARG A 64 -31.28 -6.81 14.44
N VAL A 65 -31.22 -5.49 14.42
CA VAL A 65 -31.26 -4.62 15.59
C VAL A 65 -32.13 -3.40 15.26
N HIS A 66 -32.90 -2.91 16.24
CA HIS A 66 -33.76 -1.71 16.15
C HIS A 66 -34.83 -1.73 15.05
N ASN A 67 -35.30 -2.92 14.64
CA ASN A 67 -36.23 -3.08 13.53
C ASN A 67 -37.48 -2.20 13.64
N GLU A 68 -38.10 -2.09 14.82
CA GLU A 68 -39.31 -1.26 15.02
C GLU A 68 -39.05 0.24 14.79
N ALA A 69 -37.91 0.74 15.29
CA ALA A 69 -37.53 2.14 15.12
C ALA A 69 -37.22 2.44 13.64
N GLU A 70 -36.48 1.56 12.99
CA GLU A 70 -36.15 1.63 11.56
C GLU A 70 -37.40 1.56 10.67
N ASP A 71 -38.33 0.63 10.95
CA ASP A 71 -39.62 0.52 10.23
C ASP A 71 -40.49 1.76 10.44
N ARG A 72 -40.51 2.34 11.64
CA ARG A 72 -41.19 3.62 11.92
C ARG A 72 -40.62 4.74 11.06
N MET A 73 -39.29 4.86 10.97
CA MET A 73 -38.64 5.89 10.17
C MET A 73 -38.92 5.72 8.68
N MET A 74 -38.88 4.50 8.15
CA MET A 74 -39.25 4.21 6.76
C MET A 74 -40.68 4.65 6.46
N LYS A 75 -41.65 4.32 7.34
CA LYS A 75 -43.05 4.72 7.20
C LYS A 75 -43.23 6.24 7.22
N LEU A 76 -42.55 6.94 8.13
CA LEU A 76 -42.62 8.40 8.23
C LEU A 76 -42.05 9.10 6.98
N ARG A 77 -41.09 8.48 6.28
CA ARG A 77 -40.59 8.95 4.99
C ARG A 77 -41.52 8.64 3.81
N GLY A 78 -42.61 7.89 4.03
CA GLY A 78 -43.51 7.45 2.97
C GLY A 78 -42.93 6.37 2.05
N VAL A 79 -41.84 5.72 2.45
CA VAL A 79 -41.18 4.67 1.67
C VAL A 79 -41.92 3.33 1.87
N LYS A 80 -42.19 2.62 0.77
CA LYS A 80 -43.12 1.47 0.75
C LYS A 80 -42.44 0.11 0.94
N SER A 81 -41.12 0.03 0.77
CA SER A 81 -40.37 -1.22 0.92
C SER A 81 -38.93 -0.95 1.34
N TRP A 82 -38.31 -1.96 1.95
CA TRP A 82 -36.92 -1.89 2.34
C TRP A 82 -35.96 -1.86 1.15
N LEU A 83 -36.33 -2.47 0.02
CA LEU A 83 -35.61 -2.30 -1.24
C LEU A 83 -35.53 -0.83 -1.65
N ASP A 84 -36.66 -0.12 -1.59
CA ASP A 84 -36.72 1.30 -1.93
C ASP A 84 -35.98 2.16 -0.89
N GLU A 85 -36.05 1.81 0.40
CA GLU A 85 -35.31 2.51 1.45
C GLU A 85 -33.79 2.35 1.31
N PHE A 86 -33.29 1.15 1.01
CA PHE A 86 -31.88 0.94 0.71
C PHE A 86 -31.46 1.67 -0.56
N GLY A 87 -32.30 1.60 -1.61
CA GLY A 87 -32.06 2.35 -2.84
C GLY A 87 -31.98 3.86 -2.61
N ARG A 88 -32.85 4.40 -1.75
CA ARG A 88 -32.84 5.80 -1.32
C ARG A 88 -31.55 6.15 -0.57
N ARG A 89 -31.18 5.38 0.46
CA ARG A 89 -29.96 5.62 1.26
C ARG A 89 -28.70 5.64 0.39
N ILE A 90 -28.58 4.67 -0.52
CA ILE A 90 -27.42 4.58 -1.42
C ILE A 90 -27.41 5.77 -2.40
N ALA A 91 -28.54 6.05 -3.07
CA ALA A 91 -28.62 7.13 -4.05
C ALA A 91 -28.40 8.51 -3.42
N GLU A 92 -28.96 8.77 -2.24
CA GLU A 92 -28.74 10.04 -1.54
C GLU A 92 -27.27 10.23 -1.14
N SER A 93 -26.59 9.18 -0.65
CA SER A 93 -25.16 9.25 -0.33
C SER A 93 -24.31 9.60 -1.57
N VAL A 94 -24.66 9.02 -2.73
CA VAL A 94 -24.00 9.34 -4.01
C VAL A 94 -24.25 10.79 -4.41
N LEU A 95 -25.50 11.26 -4.35
CA LEU A 95 -25.86 12.63 -4.75
C LEU A 95 -25.27 13.69 -3.81
N ASP A 96 -25.26 13.41 -2.50
CA ASP A 96 -24.64 14.26 -1.49
C ASP A 96 -23.14 14.39 -1.76
N THR A 97 -22.43 13.26 -1.93
CA THR A 97 -21.00 13.26 -2.28
C THR A 97 -20.75 14.00 -3.59
N TYR A 98 -21.54 13.74 -4.63
CA TYR A 98 -21.41 14.40 -5.93
C TYR A 98 -21.58 15.91 -5.83
N SER A 99 -22.49 16.39 -4.97
CA SER A 99 -22.72 17.82 -4.77
C SER A 99 -21.48 18.58 -4.31
N LEU A 100 -20.58 17.90 -3.58
CA LEU A 100 -19.33 18.45 -3.07
C LEU A 100 -18.20 18.41 -4.12
N VAL A 101 -18.17 17.39 -4.97
CA VAL A 101 -17.03 17.13 -5.88
C VAL A 101 -17.31 17.40 -7.35
N LYS A 102 -18.53 17.83 -7.72
CA LYS A 102 -18.94 18.08 -9.11
C LYS A 102 -18.02 19.04 -9.87
N ASP A 103 -17.40 19.97 -9.16
CA ASP A 103 -16.49 20.98 -9.71
C ASP A 103 -15.01 20.56 -9.67
N GLU A 104 -14.67 19.49 -8.94
CA GLU A 104 -13.30 18.92 -8.82
C GLU A 104 -12.97 17.93 -9.95
N ARG A 105 -13.27 18.30 -11.20
CA ARG A 105 -13.02 17.44 -12.36
C ARG A 105 -11.54 17.40 -12.72
N LYS A 106 -11.00 16.19 -12.93
CA LYS A 106 -9.61 15.99 -13.39
C LYS A 106 -9.61 15.58 -14.87
N SER A 107 -8.96 16.37 -15.72
CA SER A 107 -8.81 16.09 -17.16
C SER A 107 -7.71 15.09 -17.47
N LYS A 108 -6.74 14.92 -16.56
CA LYS A 108 -5.69 13.89 -16.62
C LYS A 108 -5.80 13.00 -15.40
N ILE A 109 -5.90 11.70 -15.63
CA ILE A 109 -6.04 10.69 -14.60
C ILE A 109 -4.92 9.67 -14.78
N ASN A 110 -4.16 9.41 -13.70
CA ASN A 110 -3.21 8.31 -13.69
C ASN A 110 -4.01 7.01 -13.73
N PHE A 111 -3.87 6.27 -14.83
CA PHE A 111 -4.49 4.96 -15.00
C PHE A 111 -3.41 3.89 -15.08
N SER A 112 -3.52 2.85 -14.26
CA SER A 112 -2.72 1.65 -14.40
C SER A 112 -3.53 0.44 -13.97
N HIS A 113 -3.20 -0.71 -14.53
CA HIS A 113 -3.89 -1.96 -14.27
C HIS A 113 -2.86 -3.07 -14.14
N TYR A 114 -2.99 -3.84 -13.07
CA TYR A 114 -2.24 -5.04 -12.78
C TYR A 114 -3.21 -6.23 -12.71
N THR A 115 -2.77 -7.39 -13.21
CA THR A 115 -3.46 -8.67 -13.03
C THR A 115 -2.46 -9.78 -12.75
N GLU A 116 -2.87 -10.72 -11.91
CA GLU A 116 -2.11 -11.91 -11.57
C GLU A 116 -3.04 -13.05 -11.16
N THR A 117 -2.70 -14.29 -11.54
CA THR A 117 -3.31 -15.50 -10.97
C THR A 117 -2.50 -15.98 -9.76
N VAL A 118 -2.99 -15.68 -8.57
CA VAL A 118 -2.35 -16.01 -7.30
C VAL A 118 -2.65 -17.47 -6.90
N PRO A 119 -1.64 -18.30 -6.61
CA PRO A 119 -1.84 -19.69 -6.17
C PRO A 119 -2.15 -19.75 -4.67
N LEU A 120 -3.39 -19.45 -4.28
CA LEU A 120 -3.79 -19.39 -2.87
C LEU A 120 -3.82 -20.78 -2.22
N PRO A 121 -3.33 -20.97 -0.99
CA PRO A 121 -3.48 -22.22 -0.23
C PRO A 121 -4.93 -22.72 -0.16
N GLY A 122 -5.21 -23.87 -0.80
CA GLY A 122 -6.54 -24.48 -0.78
C GLY A 122 -6.93 -25.01 0.60
N TRP A 123 -8.23 -25.07 0.90
CA TRP A 123 -8.71 -25.71 2.13
C TRP A 123 -8.66 -27.24 1.99
N LYS A 124 -7.54 -27.83 2.42
CA LYS A 124 -7.29 -29.28 2.35
C LYS A 124 -8.05 -30.02 3.46
N LEU A 125 -8.65 -31.15 3.11
CA LEU A 125 -9.42 -32.00 4.01
C LEU A 125 -8.66 -33.29 4.34
N SER A 126 -8.90 -33.82 5.54
CA SER A 126 -8.44 -35.16 5.91
C SER A 126 -9.21 -36.23 5.14
N GLU A 127 -8.65 -37.44 5.04
CA GLU A 127 -9.34 -38.58 4.43
C GLU A 127 -10.68 -38.89 5.12
N SER A 128 -10.76 -38.72 6.44
CA SER A 128 -12.00 -38.92 7.19
C SER A 128 -13.08 -37.89 6.82
N GLN A 129 -12.70 -36.62 6.68
CA GLN A 129 -13.61 -35.55 6.25
C GLN A 129 -14.07 -35.76 4.80
N ILE A 130 -13.17 -36.16 3.91
CA ILE A 130 -13.53 -36.51 2.51
C ILE A 130 -14.54 -37.64 2.48
N LYS A 131 -14.32 -38.70 3.27
CA LYS A 131 -15.25 -39.84 3.38
C LYS A 131 -16.61 -39.41 3.90
N GLU A 132 -16.65 -38.51 4.88
CA GLU A 132 -17.90 -37.96 5.42
C GLU A 132 -18.68 -37.18 4.37
N ILE A 133 -18.03 -36.24 3.67
CA ILE A 133 -18.66 -35.44 2.60
C ILE A 133 -19.21 -36.33 1.49
N LYS A 134 -18.45 -37.36 1.09
CA LYS A 134 -18.90 -38.36 0.11
C LYS A 134 -20.13 -39.13 0.61
N GLY A 135 -20.12 -39.57 1.86
CA GLY A 135 -21.26 -40.25 2.48
C GLY A 135 -22.54 -39.41 2.48
N TRP A 136 -22.44 -38.12 2.85
CA TRP A 136 -23.58 -37.20 2.79
C TRP A 136 -24.08 -37.00 1.36
N LYS A 137 -23.18 -36.82 0.39
CA LYS A 137 -23.55 -36.70 -1.02
C LYS A 137 -24.34 -37.92 -1.50
N GLU A 138 -23.82 -39.12 -1.26
CA GLU A 138 -24.47 -40.37 -1.65
C GLU A 138 -25.84 -40.56 -0.97
N ALA A 139 -25.98 -40.12 0.29
CA ALA A 139 -27.25 -40.15 0.99
C ALA A 139 -28.30 -39.25 0.32
N TYR A 140 -27.93 -38.02 -0.06
CA TYR A 140 -28.84 -37.11 -0.77
C TYR A 140 -29.17 -37.60 -2.18
N GLU A 141 -28.21 -38.19 -2.90
CA GLU A 141 -28.47 -38.80 -4.22
C GLU A 141 -29.43 -39.98 -4.10
N LYS A 142 -29.30 -40.82 -3.06
CA LYS A 142 -30.25 -41.90 -2.77
C LYS A 142 -31.64 -41.36 -2.43
N GLU A 143 -31.72 -40.28 -1.65
CA GLU A 143 -32.99 -39.63 -1.35
C GLU A 143 -33.66 -39.08 -2.63
N LEU A 144 -32.90 -38.41 -3.49
CA LEU A 144 -33.39 -37.87 -4.76
C LEU A 144 -33.87 -38.97 -5.72
N LYS A 145 -33.15 -40.10 -5.77
CA LYS A 145 -33.57 -41.27 -6.57
C LYS A 145 -34.88 -41.88 -6.07
N LYS A 146 -35.12 -41.86 -4.76
CA LYS A 146 -36.37 -42.35 -4.15
C LYS A 146 -37.53 -41.40 -4.38
N ASP A 147 -37.28 -40.09 -4.39
CA ASP A 147 -38.31 -39.06 -4.54
C ASP A 147 -37.78 -37.85 -5.32
N GLN A 148 -38.12 -37.83 -6.62
CA GLN A 148 -37.69 -36.77 -7.54
C GLN A 148 -38.35 -35.42 -7.24
N SER A 149 -39.47 -35.37 -6.51
CA SER A 149 -40.12 -34.10 -6.16
C SER A 149 -39.23 -33.19 -5.30
N LYS A 150 -38.25 -33.80 -4.62
CA LYS A 150 -37.25 -33.12 -3.78
C LYS A 150 -36.07 -32.54 -4.56
N ALA A 151 -36.06 -32.60 -5.89
CA ALA A 151 -34.96 -32.09 -6.71
C ALA A 151 -34.58 -30.64 -6.36
N HIS A 152 -35.57 -29.75 -6.22
CA HIS A 152 -35.35 -28.33 -5.93
C HIS A 152 -34.58 -28.06 -4.62
N ARG A 153 -34.75 -28.92 -3.59
CA ARG A 153 -34.07 -28.77 -2.30
C ARG A 153 -32.76 -29.56 -2.22
N LEU A 154 -32.64 -30.67 -2.94
CA LEU A 154 -31.48 -31.57 -2.89
C LEU A 154 -30.39 -31.19 -3.89
N ALA A 155 -30.73 -30.54 -5.00
CA ALA A 155 -29.77 -30.18 -6.05
C ALA A 155 -28.58 -29.40 -5.51
N ARG A 156 -28.82 -28.36 -4.69
CA ARG A 156 -27.74 -27.59 -4.05
C ARG A 156 -26.91 -28.46 -3.11
N GLN A 157 -27.53 -29.31 -2.29
CA GLN A 157 -26.81 -30.15 -1.32
C GLN A 157 -25.86 -31.15 -1.99
N ILE A 158 -26.28 -31.72 -3.12
CA ILE A 158 -25.48 -32.66 -3.92
C ILE A 158 -24.35 -31.90 -4.62
N SER A 159 -24.68 -30.83 -5.35
CA SER A 159 -23.69 -30.08 -6.14
C SER A 159 -22.59 -29.46 -5.28
N TRP A 160 -22.94 -28.98 -4.09
CA TRP A 160 -21.98 -28.39 -3.16
C TRP A 160 -20.88 -29.36 -2.74
N ARG A 161 -21.28 -30.60 -2.42
CA ARG A 161 -20.37 -31.65 -1.97
C ARG A 161 -19.56 -32.22 -3.13
N GLU A 162 -20.17 -32.36 -4.30
CA GLU A 162 -19.47 -32.72 -5.53
C GLU A 162 -18.35 -31.72 -5.85
N GLN A 163 -18.64 -30.42 -5.86
CA GLN A 163 -17.64 -29.37 -6.07
C GLN A 163 -16.53 -29.41 -5.01
N THR A 164 -16.89 -29.74 -3.76
CA THR A 164 -15.90 -29.85 -2.68
C THR A 164 -14.92 -31.00 -2.93
N LEU A 165 -15.44 -32.17 -3.33
CA LEU A 165 -14.62 -33.32 -3.68
C LEU A 165 -13.73 -33.04 -4.91
N GLN A 166 -14.26 -32.37 -5.92
CA GLN A 166 -13.48 -31.93 -7.09
C GLN A 166 -12.32 -31.00 -6.71
N ARG A 167 -12.54 -30.07 -5.77
CA ARG A 167 -11.46 -29.21 -5.24
C ARG A 167 -10.40 -30.01 -4.50
N GLN A 168 -10.79 -31.04 -3.74
CA GLN A 168 -9.79 -31.90 -3.08
C GLN A 168 -8.93 -32.66 -4.09
N GLU A 169 -9.50 -33.12 -5.21
CA GLU A 169 -8.73 -33.73 -6.29
C GLU A 169 -7.80 -32.72 -6.99
N LEU A 170 -8.26 -31.47 -7.20
CA LEU A 170 -7.41 -30.38 -7.67
C LEU A 170 -6.19 -30.18 -6.76
N PHE A 171 -6.40 -30.14 -5.44
CA PHE A 171 -5.31 -29.93 -4.47
C PHE A 171 -4.32 -31.09 -4.37
N LYS A 172 -4.73 -32.31 -4.72
CA LYS A 172 -3.82 -33.46 -4.81
C LYS A 172 -2.93 -33.40 -6.05
N ASN A 173 -3.46 -32.86 -7.14
CA ASN A 173 -2.77 -32.81 -8.44
C ASN A 173 -1.88 -31.55 -8.59
N ASP A 174 -2.10 -30.50 -7.79
CA ASP A 174 -1.20 -29.35 -7.73
C ASP A 174 -0.11 -29.59 -6.65
N PRO A 175 1.21 -29.48 -6.97
CA PRO A 175 2.29 -29.72 -6.02
C PRO A 175 2.30 -28.81 -4.78
N ARG A 176 1.67 -27.63 -4.87
CA ARG A 176 1.48 -26.69 -3.76
C ARG A 176 0.13 -26.92 -3.07
N GLY A 177 -0.77 -27.67 -3.72
CA GLY A 177 -2.17 -27.83 -3.36
C GLY A 177 -2.90 -26.50 -3.29
N ALA A 178 -2.64 -25.66 -4.29
CA ALA A 178 -3.16 -24.32 -4.41
C ALA A 178 -4.50 -24.28 -5.16
N TYR A 179 -5.29 -23.25 -4.88
CA TYR A 179 -6.45 -22.83 -5.62
C TYR A 179 -6.08 -21.57 -6.42
N PRO A 180 -6.16 -21.58 -7.77
CA PRO A 180 -5.84 -20.41 -8.56
C PRO A 180 -6.89 -19.31 -8.34
N SER A 181 -6.41 -18.08 -8.13
CA SER A 181 -7.27 -16.90 -7.97
C SER A 181 -6.74 -15.74 -8.77
N GLU A 182 -7.45 -15.35 -9.83
CA GLU A 182 -7.15 -14.12 -10.54
C GLU A 182 -7.52 -12.91 -9.66
N ILE A 183 -6.61 -11.95 -9.58
CA ILE A 183 -6.83 -10.64 -8.96
C ILE A 183 -6.59 -9.56 -10.02
N HIS A 184 -7.37 -8.49 -9.94
CA HIS A 184 -7.09 -7.25 -10.67
C HIS A 184 -6.88 -6.14 -9.67
N VAL A 185 -5.88 -5.29 -9.91
CA VAL A 185 -5.69 -4.04 -9.17
C VAL A 185 -5.59 -2.90 -10.18
N LEU A 186 -6.48 -1.94 -10.07
CA LEU A 186 -6.52 -0.75 -10.91
C LEU A 186 -6.22 0.48 -10.07
N ARG A 187 -5.40 1.39 -10.62
CA ARG A 187 -5.32 2.77 -10.18
C ARG A 187 -6.15 3.63 -11.12
N ILE A 188 -7.06 4.40 -10.56
CA ILE A 188 -7.83 5.42 -11.27
C ILE A 188 -7.65 6.73 -10.51
N GLY A 189 -6.62 7.48 -10.88
CA GLY A 189 -6.20 8.72 -10.22
C GLY A 189 -5.72 8.44 -8.80
N ASP A 190 -6.56 8.82 -7.84
CA ASP A 190 -6.31 8.66 -6.40
C ASP A 190 -7.02 7.42 -5.81
N VAL A 191 -7.75 6.66 -6.64
CA VAL A 191 -8.59 5.53 -6.22
C VAL A 191 -7.97 4.21 -6.67
N ALA A 192 -7.76 3.29 -5.74
CA ALA A 192 -7.48 1.89 -6.04
C ALA A 192 -8.79 1.11 -6.16
N VAL A 193 -8.91 0.25 -7.16
CA VAL A 193 -9.98 -0.76 -7.27
C VAL A 193 -9.31 -2.12 -7.31
N CYS A 194 -9.63 -3.00 -6.36
CA CYS A 194 -9.07 -4.35 -6.33
C CYS A 194 -10.17 -5.40 -6.34
N THR A 195 -9.98 -6.45 -7.12
CA THR A 195 -10.98 -7.51 -7.31
C THR A 195 -10.57 -8.81 -6.62
N ASN A 196 -11.57 -9.60 -6.25
CA ASN A 196 -11.38 -10.99 -5.88
C ASN A 196 -12.60 -11.83 -6.27
N GLN A 197 -12.40 -13.13 -6.47
CA GLN A 197 -13.47 -14.06 -6.85
C GLN A 197 -14.40 -14.43 -5.68
N PHE A 198 -14.04 -14.15 -4.44
CA PHE A 198 -14.73 -14.66 -3.26
C PHE A 198 -15.85 -13.72 -2.77
N GLU A 199 -16.78 -14.25 -1.98
CA GLU A 199 -17.51 -13.49 -0.96
C GLU A 199 -16.57 -13.32 0.24
N LEU A 200 -15.87 -12.20 0.24
CA LEU A 200 -14.78 -11.93 1.16
C LEU A 200 -15.34 -11.44 2.50
N TYR A 201 -14.92 -12.03 3.61
CA TYR A 201 -15.28 -11.52 4.92
C TYR A 201 -14.76 -10.10 5.12
N THR A 202 -15.57 -9.27 5.77
CA THR A 202 -15.38 -7.81 5.96
C THR A 202 -13.99 -7.49 6.50
N GLU A 203 -13.48 -8.30 7.43
CA GLU A 203 -12.15 -8.12 8.04
C GLU A 203 -11.02 -8.08 6.99
N TYR A 204 -11.04 -8.94 5.98
CA TYR A 204 -10.00 -8.93 4.93
C TYR A 204 -10.08 -7.65 4.09
N GLY A 205 -11.29 -7.21 3.74
CA GLY A 205 -11.48 -5.93 3.07
C GLY A 205 -10.92 -4.77 3.90
N LEU A 206 -11.20 -4.75 5.21
CA LEU A 206 -10.69 -3.70 6.11
C LEU A 206 -9.16 -3.71 6.20
N ARG A 207 -8.52 -4.88 6.18
CA ARG A 207 -7.05 -4.99 6.13
C ARG A 207 -6.48 -4.43 4.82
N ILE A 208 -7.14 -4.67 3.69
CA ILE A 208 -6.74 -4.09 2.40
C ILE A 208 -6.86 -2.56 2.45
N LEU A 209 -8.01 -2.04 2.88
CA LEU A 209 -8.24 -0.60 3.00
C LEU A 209 -7.23 0.06 3.94
N GLY A 210 -7.01 -0.50 5.12
CA GLY A 210 -6.14 0.07 6.16
C GLY A 210 -4.65 0.03 5.84
N ARG A 211 -4.22 -0.70 4.81
CA ARG A 211 -2.81 -0.85 4.41
C ARG A 211 -2.50 -0.35 3.00
N SER A 212 -3.51 0.18 2.31
CA SER A 212 -3.39 0.76 0.98
C SER A 212 -2.83 2.19 1.03
N ASP A 213 -1.94 2.52 0.11
CA ASP A 213 -1.45 3.88 -0.11
C ASP A 213 -2.39 4.76 -0.94
N ALA A 214 -3.41 4.17 -1.58
CA ALA A 214 -4.39 4.94 -2.32
C ALA A 214 -5.24 5.79 -1.36
N LYS A 215 -5.66 7.00 -1.80
CA LYS A 215 -6.51 7.87 -0.98
C LYS A 215 -7.88 7.23 -0.72
N MET A 216 -8.34 6.41 -1.67
CA MET A 216 -9.54 5.59 -1.53
C MET A 216 -9.27 4.21 -2.14
N THR A 217 -9.75 3.16 -1.49
CA THR A 217 -9.65 1.79 -2.00
C THR A 217 -11.02 1.14 -2.04
N CYS A 218 -11.41 0.65 -3.20
CA CYS A 218 -12.65 -0.09 -3.43
C CYS A 218 -12.33 -1.56 -3.63
N VAL A 219 -12.74 -2.41 -2.69
CA VAL A 219 -12.71 -3.86 -2.86
C VAL A 219 -13.96 -4.26 -3.65
N VAL A 220 -13.79 -5.07 -4.69
CA VAL A 220 -14.88 -5.61 -5.50
C VAL A 220 -14.83 -7.13 -5.43
N GLN A 221 -15.80 -7.70 -4.75
CA GLN A 221 -15.89 -9.14 -4.54
C GLN A 221 -16.69 -9.81 -5.67
N LEU A 222 -16.73 -11.16 -5.69
CA LEU A 222 -17.47 -11.94 -6.68
C LEU A 222 -17.05 -11.70 -8.15
N VAL A 223 -15.80 -11.34 -8.38
CA VAL A 223 -15.21 -11.24 -9.72
C VAL A 223 -14.59 -12.59 -10.08
N GLY A 224 -15.45 -13.54 -10.46
CA GLY A 224 -15.07 -14.92 -10.76
C GLY A 224 -15.97 -15.94 -10.07
N PRO A 225 -15.47 -17.17 -9.83
CA PRO A 225 -16.17 -18.23 -9.10
C PRO A 225 -16.60 -17.82 -7.69
N ALA A 226 -17.92 -17.71 -7.46
CA ALA A 226 -18.55 -17.24 -6.22
C ALA A 226 -18.42 -18.22 -5.01
N HIS A 227 -17.26 -18.25 -4.35
CA HIS A 227 -17.02 -18.98 -3.10
C HIS A 227 -16.88 -18.04 -1.90
N TYR A 228 -17.19 -18.48 -0.67
CA TYR A 228 -16.86 -17.70 0.52
C TYR A 228 -15.36 -17.76 0.82
N LEU A 229 -14.86 -16.71 1.47
CA LEU A 229 -13.52 -16.70 2.06
C LEU A 229 -13.59 -16.12 3.48
N SER A 230 -13.67 -17.06 4.45
CA SER A 230 -13.77 -16.77 5.88
C SER A 230 -12.40 -16.55 6.51
N THR A 231 -12.35 -15.67 7.49
CA THR A 231 -11.18 -15.51 8.37
C THR A 231 -11.01 -16.70 9.29
N ALA A 232 -9.82 -16.84 9.90
CA ALA A 232 -9.55 -17.89 10.89
C ALA A 232 -10.55 -17.85 12.06
N ARG A 233 -10.95 -16.64 12.48
CA ARG A 233 -11.98 -16.43 13.50
C ARG A 233 -13.36 -16.88 13.03
N GLY A 234 -13.72 -16.59 11.78
CA GLY A 234 -14.97 -17.07 11.17
C GLY A 234 -15.01 -18.60 11.09
N ILE A 235 -13.90 -19.24 10.72
CA ILE A 235 -13.75 -20.69 10.67
C ILE A 235 -13.95 -21.30 12.06
N LYS A 236 -13.28 -20.77 13.08
CA LYS A 236 -13.42 -21.21 14.48
C LYS A 236 -14.86 -21.08 14.98
N SER A 237 -15.57 -20.05 14.55
CA SER A 237 -16.97 -19.79 14.95
C SER A 237 -17.99 -20.63 14.16
N GLY A 238 -17.58 -21.21 13.03
CA GLY A 238 -18.44 -21.97 12.14
C GLY A 238 -19.42 -21.12 11.34
N GLY A 239 -20.43 -21.76 10.75
CA GLY A 239 -21.49 -21.11 9.96
C GLY A 239 -21.47 -21.44 8.47
N TYR A 240 -22.43 -20.88 7.74
CA TYR A 240 -22.63 -21.20 6.31
C TYR A 240 -21.41 -20.84 5.46
N GLY A 241 -20.84 -19.64 5.66
CA GLY A 241 -19.70 -19.11 4.91
C GLY A 241 -18.32 -19.49 5.46
N SER A 242 -18.25 -20.37 6.47
CA SER A 242 -17.01 -20.70 7.19
C SER A 242 -16.72 -22.21 7.20
N ARG A 243 -17.05 -22.91 6.11
CA ARG A 243 -16.90 -24.37 6.02
C ARG A 243 -16.35 -24.81 4.65
N PRO A 244 -15.70 -25.97 4.56
CA PRO A 244 -15.00 -26.42 3.36
C PRO A 244 -15.89 -26.51 2.12
N GLU A 245 -17.19 -26.76 2.31
CA GLU A 245 -18.10 -26.82 1.17
C GLU A 245 -18.31 -25.43 0.56
N SER A 246 -18.41 -24.37 1.38
CA SER A 246 -18.60 -22.98 0.92
C SER A 246 -17.30 -22.28 0.54
N CYS A 247 -16.18 -22.71 1.11
CA CYS A 247 -14.88 -22.07 0.94
C CYS A 247 -13.93 -22.96 0.13
N ALA A 248 -13.41 -22.45 -0.97
CA ALA A 248 -12.34 -23.15 -1.71
C ALA A 248 -10.96 -23.02 -1.03
N VAL A 249 -10.77 -21.90 -0.32
CA VAL A 249 -9.49 -21.46 0.24
C VAL A 249 -9.63 -21.36 1.76
N GLY A 250 -8.57 -21.73 2.49
CA GLY A 250 -8.48 -21.59 3.94
C GLY A 250 -8.16 -20.16 4.37
N SER A 251 -8.15 -19.87 5.67
CA SER A 251 -7.86 -18.52 6.15
C SER A 251 -6.45 -18.02 5.80
N GLU A 252 -5.48 -18.93 5.70
CA GLU A 252 -4.10 -18.63 5.31
C GLU A 252 -4.04 -18.14 3.85
N GLY A 253 -4.88 -18.68 2.97
CA GLY A 253 -4.99 -18.16 1.60
C GLY A 253 -5.72 -16.83 1.54
N GLY A 254 -6.64 -16.55 2.47
CA GLY A 254 -7.18 -15.21 2.62
C GLY A 254 -6.15 -14.19 3.11
N ASP A 255 -5.24 -14.60 4.01
CA ASP A 255 -4.10 -13.76 4.40
C ASP A 255 -3.20 -13.46 3.20
N MET A 256 -2.80 -14.49 2.45
CA MET A 256 -2.00 -14.33 1.23
C MET A 256 -2.66 -13.41 0.20
N LEU A 257 -3.98 -13.55 -0.02
CA LEU A 257 -4.72 -12.68 -0.93
C LEU A 257 -4.62 -11.21 -0.51
N VAL A 258 -4.76 -10.91 0.79
CA VAL A 258 -4.60 -9.54 1.31
C VAL A 258 -3.18 -9.04 1.10
N GLU A 259 -2.16 -9.83 1.43
CA GLU A 259 -0.76 -9.42 1.27
C GLU A 259 -0.44 -9.05 -0.17
N VAL A 260 -0.74 -9.94 -1.12
CA VAL A 260 -0.49 -9.71 -2.55
C VAL A 260 -1.29 -8.51 -3.05
N THR A 261 -2.57 -8.41 -2.70
CA THR A 261 -3.40 -7.28 -3.14
C THR A 261 -2.87 -5.94 -2.64
N VAL A 262 -2.49 -5.85 -1.36
CA VAL A 262 -1.92 -4.63 -0.77
C VAL A 262 -0.57 -4.27 -1.39
N GLU A 263 0.30 -5.26 -1.60
CA GLU A 263 1.58 -5.06 -2.27
C GLU A 263 1.37 -4.41 -3.64
N LYS A 264 0.48 -4.97 -4.47
CA LYS A 264 0.22 -4.48 -5.83
C LYS A 264 -0.49 -3.14 -5.86
N ILE A 265 -1.40 -2.86 -4.92
CA ILE A 265 -1.93 -1.50 -4.76
C ILE A 265 -0.78 -0.53 -4.48
N ASN A 266 0.07 -0.84 -3.50
CA ASN A 266 1.12 0.06 -3.07
C ASN A 266 2.21 0.28 -4.13
N GLU A 267 2.47 -0.72 -4.98
CA GLU A 267 3.32 -0.56 -6.18
C GLU A 267 2.70 0.42 -7.19
N LEU A 268 1.41 0.29 -7.51
CA LEU A 268 0.75 1.21 -8.45
C LEU A 268 0.59 2.63 -7.90
N PHE A 269 0.59 2.78 -6.58
CA PHE A 269 0.49 4.05 -5.86
C PHE A 269 1.82 4.55 -5.31
N ASP A 270 2.93 3.91 -5.66
CA ASP A 270 4.25 4.26 -5.14
C ASP A 270 4.61 5.71 -5.52
N PRO A 271 4.70 6.65 -4.56
CA PRO A 271 5.00 8.04 -4.87
C PRO A 271 6.50 8.28 -5.06
N LEU A 272 7.31 7.23 -4.92
CA LEU A 272 8.76 7.31 -5.00
C LEU A 272 9.20 7.67 -6.42
N ILE A 273 9.84 8.82 -6.54
CA ILE A 273 10.42 9.28 -7.80
C ILE A 273 11.79 8.63 -7.97
N ARG A 274 11.94 7.78 -8.99
CA ARG A 274 13.20 7.10 -9.34
C ARG A 274 13.80 7.70 -10.61
N ASN A 275 14.26 8.95 -10.50
CA ASN A 275 14.79 9.76 -11.59
C ASN A 275 16.29 10.08 -11.40
N LEU A 276 17.04 9.19 -10.74
CA LEU A 276 18.48 9.36 -10.53
C LEU A 276 19.16 9.70 -11.87
N PRO A 277 19.88 10.84 -11.96
CA PRO A 277 20.56 11.22 -13.20
C PRO A 277 21.68 10.23 -13.53
N GLN A 278 22.11 10.20 -14.80
CA GLN A 278 23.16 9.29 -15.27
C GLN A 278 24.46 9.42 -14.45
N GLU A 279 24.85 10.65 -14.09
CA GLU A 279 26.02 10.92 -13.24
C GLU A 279 25.86 10.35 -11.82
N GLY A 280 24.63 10.14 -11.34
CA GLY A 280 24.37 9.55 -10.03
C GLY A 280 24.56 8.04 -9.95
N ILE A 281 24.80 7.36 -11.07
CA ILE A 281 24.98 5.91 -11.13
C ILE A 281 26.42 5.52 -10.79
N LEU A 282 26.58 4.49 -9.95
CA LEU A 282 27.86 3.82 -9.71
C LEU A 282 27.92 2.48 -10.46
N ASN A 283 28.82 2.35 -11.43
CA ASN A 283 29.10 1.12 -12.16
C ASN A 283 30.25 0.35 -11.48
N ASN A 284 29.92 -0.72 -10.76
CA ASN A 284 30.88 -1.49 -9.95
C ASN A 284 31.70 -0.59 -9.00
N GLY A 285 31.04 0.41 -8.40
CA GLY A 285 31.69 1.36 -7.49
C GLY A 285 32.37 2.56 -8.17
N ASN A 286 32.37 2.66 -9.51
CA ASN A 286 32.93 3.81 -10.22
C ASN A 286 31.82 4.75 -10.68
N PRO A 287 31.95 6.08 -10.52
CA PRO A 287 30.95 7.03 -10.97
C PRO A 287 30.95 7.12 -12.50
N VAL A 288 29.79 7.47 -13.07
CA VAL A 288 29.69 7.74 -14.50
C VAL A 288 30.15 9.18 -14.80
N GLY A 289 30.97 9.32 -15.84
CA GLY A 289 31.52 10.60 -16.27
C GLY A 289 32.92 10.90 -15.70
N GLU A 290 33.48 12.04 -16.11
CA GLU A 290 34.80 12.50 -15.71
C GLU A 290 34.71 13.63 -14.65
N GLY A 291 35.85 13.96 -14.03
CA GLY A 291 35.95 15.07 -13.06
C GLY A 291 35.64 14.70 -11.61
N TRP A 292 35.52 13.41 -11.30
CA TRP A 292 35.31 12.90 -9.94
C TRP A 292 36.63 12.79 -9.17
N VAL A 293 36.67 13.34 -7.97
CA VAL A 293 37.80 13.27 -7.03
C VAL A 293 37.35 12.52 -5.78
N ASP A 294 38.12 11.53 -5.33
CA ASP A 294 37.86 10.84 -4.07
C ASP A 294 38.46 11.61 -2.89
N LEU A 295 37.60 12.18 -2.03
CA LEU A 295 38.02 12.96 -0.87
C LEU A 295 38.61 12.08 0.26
N LEU A 296 38.55 10.75 0.14
CA LEU A 296 39.13 9.82 1.10
C LEU A 296 40.58 9.44 0.76
N GLU A 297 41.12 9.87 -0.39
CA GLU A 297 42.50 9.57 -0.78
C GLU A 297 43.54 10.36 0.03
N GLU A 298 43.17 11.54 0.54
CA GLU A 298 44.05 12.44 1.31
C GLU A 298 43.52 12.72 2.73
N PRO A 299 43.77 11.84 3.72
CA PRO A 299 43.35 12.04 5.10
C PRO A 299 43.83 13.35 5.74
N SER A 300 44.93 13.92 5.26
CA SER A 300 45.46 15.21 5.72
C SER A 300 44.56 16.40 5.41
N ASN A 301 43.60 16.25 4.49
CA ASN A 301 42.62 17.28 4.15
C ASN A 301 41.42 17.32 5.13
N TRP A 302 41.45 16.55 6.22
CA TRP A 302 40.34 16.47 7.16
C TRP A 302 40.70 17.01 8.54
N GLU A 303 39.75 17.72 9.14
CA GLU A 303 39.71 18.06 10.56
C GLU A 303 38.66 17.16 11.23
N HIS A 304 39.01 16.57 12.37
CA HIS A 304 38.14 15.61 13.04
C HIS A 304 38.43 15.49 14.54
N GLU A 305 37.40 15.18 15.31
CA GLU A 305 37.53 14.88 16.72
C GLU A 305 38.06 13.44 16.90
N LYS A 306 39.34 13.32 17.26
CA LYS A 306 40.09 12.05 17.24
C LYS A 306 39.50 10.94 18.12
N ASP A 307 38.75 11.31 19.15
CA ASP A 307 38.14 10.35 20.07
C ASP A 307 36.91 9.66 19.44
N HIS A 308 36.31 10.28 18.42
CA HIS A 308 35.08 9.80 17.78
C HIS A 308 35.27 9.41 16.31
N TRP A 309 36.30 9.93 15.65
CA TRP A 309 36.52 9.77 14.22
C TRP A 309 37.89 9.20 13.90
N ALA A 310 37.90 8.15 13.06
CA ALA A 310 39.10 7.60 12.46
C ALA A 310 39.04 7.78 10.94
N ILE A 311 39.94 8.61 10.40
CA ILE A 311 40.04 8.88 8.96
C ILE A 311 41.33 8.27 8.42
N LYS A 312 41.20 7.38 7.44
CA LYS A 312 42.31 6.70 6.75
C LYS A 312 42.08 6.74 5.26
N LYS A 313 43.13 6.45 4.51
CA LYS A 313 43.03 6.37 3.05
C LYS A 313 41.93 5.38 2.65
N GLY A 314 40.89 5.87 1.96
CA GLY A 314 39.75 5.09 1.49
C GLY A 314 38.66 4.81 2.54
N SER A 315 38.73 5.32 3.77
CA SER A 315 37.66 5.12 4.76
C SER A 315 37.56 6.17 5.87
N ILE A 316 36.31 6.42 6.28
CA ILE A 316 35.98 7.16 7.51
C ILE A 316 35.15 6.24 8.40
N ILE A 317 35.50 6.17 9.68
CA ILE A 317 34.70 5.51 10.71
C ILE A 317 34.40 6.55 11.80
N GLY A 318 33.13 6.75 12.10
CA GLY A 318 32.65 7.54 13.22
C GLY A 318 31.93 6.66 14.24
N GLU A 319 32.26 6.80 15.52
CA GLU A 319 31.64 6.05 16.62
C GLU A 319 31.30 6.98 17.79
N SER A 320 30.07 6.90 18.28
CA SER A 320 29.61 7.59 19.49
C SER A 320 28.67 6.70 20.29
N ASP A 321 28.87 6.66 21.61
CA ASP A 321 27.99 5.99 22.58
C ASP A 321 26.83 6.90 23.04
N GLY A 322 26.65 8.06 22.39
CA GLY A 322 25.72 9.13 22.75
C GLY A 322 26.42 10.29 23.47
N GLY A 323 25.67 11.37 23.70
CA GLY A 323 26.19 12.59 24.34
C GLY A 323 26.01 13.84 23.48
N LEU A 324 27.12 14.53 23.21
CA LEU A 324 27.16 15.74 22.40
C LEU A 324 27.18 15.41 20.90
N HIS A 325 27.13 16.44 20.05
CA HIS A 325 27.44 16.27 18.64
C HIS A 325 28.95 16.12 18.47
N HIS A 326 29.34 15.29 17.51
CA HIS A 326 30.74 15.11 17.13
C HIS A 326 30.87 15.11 15.61
N PHE A 327 31.72 15.98 15.07
CA PHE A 327 31.82 16.18 13.62
C PHE A 327 33.23 15.89 13.08
N CYS A 328 33.29 15.58 11.78
CA CYS A 328 34.49 15.67 10.97
C CYS A 328 34.18 16.42 9.67
N TRP A 329 35.16 17.13 9.10
CA TRP A 329 34.97 17.90 7.88
C TRP A 329 36.26 18.13 7.08
N THR A 330 36.12 18.51 5.82
CA THR A 330 37.22 18.89 4.93
C THR A 330 37.82 20.26 5.30
N LYS A 331 39.12 20.46 5.05
CA LYS A 331 39.73 21.81 5.15
C LYS A 331 39.25 22.70 4.02
N ASP A 332 39.11 22.14 2.82
CA ASP A 332 38.59 22.87 1.67
C ASP A 332 37.07 23.11 1.77
N SER A 333 36.62 24.16 1.06
CA SER A 333 35.21 24.54 0.94
C SER A 333 34.71 24.31 -0.48
N TYR A 334 33.43 23.97 -0.58
CA TYR A 334 32.77 23.53 -1.79
C TYR A 334 31.48 24.33 -1.98
N ARG A 335 31.32 24.90 -3.17
CA ARG A 335 30.15 25.70 -3.54
C ARG A 335 29.12 24.87 -4.31
N ASP A 336 29.41 24.62 -5.58
CA ASP A 336 28.56 23.88 -6.49
C ASP A 336 29.23 22.55 -6.85
N PHE A 337 28.57 21.45 -6.51
CA PHE A 337 29.14 20.12 -6.66
C PHE A 337 28.07 19.04 -6.73
N ALA A 338 28.48 17.86 -7.20
CA ALA A 338 27.81 16.61 -6.93
C ALA A 338 28.70 15.68 -6.10
N ALA A 339 28.10 14.83 -5.28
CA ALA A 339 28.79 13.90 -4.40
C ALA A 339 28.15 12.50 -4.42
N HIS A 340 28.97 11.46 -4.51
CA HIS A 340 28.58 10.09 -4.16
C HIS A 340 29.08 9.78 -2.77
N VAL A 341 28.20 9.25 -1.92
CA VAL A 341 28.55 8.76 -0.59
C VAL A 341 28.09 7.32 -0.45
N THR A 342 29.03 6.39 -0.27
CA THR A 342 28.69 5.00 0.06
C THR A 342 29.00 4.73 1.52
N PHE A 343 27.95 4.46 2.29
CA PHE A 343 28.01 4.41 3.75
C PHE A 343 27.20 3.25 4.32
N LYS A 344 27.51 2.85 5.56
CA LYS A 344 26.75 1.89 6.35
C LYS A 344 26.63 2.47 7.75
N MET A 345 25.42 2.42 8.31
CA MET A 345 25.16 2.92 9.65
C MET A 345 24.54 1.82 10.52
N THR A 346 25.03 1.67 11.74
CA THR A 346 24.55 0.71 12.74
C THR A 346 24.52 1.37 14.12
N GLY A 347 23.82 0.72 15.07
CA GLY A 347 23.72 1.18 16.46
C GLY A 347 22.29 1.43 16.92
N SER A 348 22.10 1.51 18.23
CA SER A 348 20.78 1.69 18.85
C SER A 348 20.35 3.16 18.76
N GLY A 349 19.34 3.44 17.92
CA GLY A 349 18.87 4.81 17.68
C GLY A 349 19.84 5.64 16.84
N ALA A 350 20.71 4.99 16.06
CA ALA A 350 21.74 5.61 15.26
C ALA A 350 21.21 6.79 14.42
N ASN A 351 21.97 7.89 14.45
CA ASN A 351 21.64 9.12 13.74
C ASN A 351 22.92 9.89 13.38
N SER A 352 23.00 10.28 12.13
CA SER A 352 24.14 10.92 11.49
C SER A 352 23.63 11.80 10.36
N GLY A 353 24.52 12.52 9.69
CA GLY A 353 24.19 13.29 8.51
C GLY A 353 25.40 13.43 7.61
N PHE A 354 25.19 13.39 6.29
CA PHE A 354 26.21 13.86 5.36
C PHE A 354 26.10 15.37 5.27
N GLY A 355 27.07 16.05 5.87
CA GLY A 355 27.11 17.50 5.97
C GLY A 355 27.61 18.13 4.68
N ILE A 356 26.89 19.12 4.17
CA ILE A 356 27.27 19.93 3.01
C ILE A 356 27.21 21.41 3.35
N ARG A 357 28.15 22.18 2.80
CA ARG A 357 28.27 23.62 3.04
C ARG A 357 28.32 23.97 4.53
N LEU A 358 29.12 23.20 5.26
CA LEU A 358 29.34 23.35 6.70
C LEU A 358 30.23 24.57 7.01
N GLU A 359 29.94 25.26 8.11
CA GLU A 359 30.68 26.40 8.65
C GLU A 359 31.09 26.11 10.12
N PRO A 360 32.05 25.20 10.37
CA PRO A 360 32.39 24.73 11.71
C PRO A 360 32.85 25.85 12.64
N VAL A 361 32.25 25.91 13.83
CA VAL A 361 32.69 26.75 14.95
C VAL A 361 33.46 25.91 15.97
N SER A 362 33.00 24.68 16.21
CA SER A 362 33.67 23.67 17.04
C SER A 362 33.22 22.26 16.63
N PHE A 363 33.83 21.21 17.19
CA PHE A 363 33.39 19.82 16.91
C PHE A 363 31.98 19.48 17.42
N ASN A 364 31.35 20.34 18.22
CA ASN A 364 29.98 20.20 18.70
C ASN A 364 29.03 21.30 18.16
N ASP A 365 29.53 22.22 17.34
CA ASP A 365 28.72 23.29 16.74
C ASP A 365 29.20 23.57 15.32
N VAL A 366 28.46 23.01 14.35
CA VAL A 366 28.78 23.06 12.93
C VAL A 366 27.51 23.45 12.15
N PRO A 367 27.20 24.75 12.03
CA PRO A 367 26.15 25.23 11.15
C PRO A 367 26.35 24.78 9.70
N GLY A 368 25.27 24.58 8.96
CA GLY A 368 25.29 24.06 7.59
C GLY A 368 24.20 23.03 7.33
N TYR A 369 24.14 22.51 6.11
CA TYR A 369 23.14 21.50 5.77
C TYR A 369 23.61 20.10 6.11
N GLN A 370 22.63 19.24 6.40
CA GLN A 370 22.81 17.82 6.59
C GLN A 370 21.78 17.06 5.75
N VAL A 371 22.28 16.14 4.91
CA VAL A 371 21.47 15.10 4.30
C VAL A 371 21.35 13.99 5.35
N ASP A 372 20.21 13.99 6.03
CA ASP A 372 20.04 13.28 7.29
C ASP A 372 20.00 11.76 7.16
N MET A 373 20.48 11.10 8.21
CA MET A 373 20.49 9.65 8.39
C MET A 373 19.91 9.30 9.76
N GLY A 374 18.98 8.35 9.79
CA GLY A 374 18.43 7.81 11.03
C GLY A 374 16.92 7.74 11.07
N LYS A 375 16.40 7.09 12.12
CA LYS A 375 14.96 6.83 12.25
C LYS A 375 14.16 8.14 12.18
N SER A 376 13.22 8.21 11.23
CA SER A 376 12.37 9.37 10.92
C SER A 376 13.04 10.52 10.16
N TYR A 377 14.35 10.47 9.93
CA TYR A 377 15.12 11.54 9.28
C TYR A 377 15.73 11.12 7.93
N TRP A 378 15.79 9.83 7.63
CA TRP A 378 16.28 9.33 6.34
C TRP A 378 15.70 10.09 5.14
N GLY A 379 16.60 10.64 4.32
CA GLY A 379 16.23 11.38 3.10
C GLY A 379 15.73 12.80 3.34
N CYS A 380 15.82 13.32 4.57
CA CYS A 380 15.49 14.71 4.89
C CYS A 380 16.70 15.63 4.68
N LEU A 381 16.44 16.94 4.49
CA LEU A 381 17.43 18.00 4.50
C LEU A 381 17.21 18.87 5.74
N TRP A 382 18.19 18.86 6.64
CA TRP A 382 18.24 19.73 7.81
C TRP A 382 19.27 20.85 7.60
N GLU A 383 19.00 22.05 8.11
CA GLU A 383 19.96 23.14 8.20
C GLU A 383 20.24 23.48 9.66
N GLN A 384 21.40 23.07 10.14
CA GLN A 384 21.87 23.39 11.49
C GLN A 384 22.27 24.87 11.56
N GLY A 385 21.82 25.57 12.60
CA GLY A 385 22.07 27.00 12.76
C GLY A 385 21.39 27.87 11.67
N GLY A 386 20.32 27.36 11.06
CA GLY A 386 19.47 28.05 10.10
C GLY A 386 18.00 27.68 10.30
N ASP A 387 17.30 27.35 9.22
CA ASP A 387 15.84 27.13 9.22
C ASP A 387 15.39 25.78 9.83
N GLY A 388 16.35 24.91 10.20
CA GLY A 388 16.04 23.59 10.73
C GLY A 388 15.58 22.63 9.62
N MET A 389 14.36 22.10 9.69
CA MET A 389 13.88 21.12 8.70
C MET A 389 13.50 21.81 7.38
N VAL A 390 14.44 21.90 6.44
CA VAL A 390 14.24 22.53 5.13
C VAL A 390 13.35 21.65 4.23
N GLN A 391 13.59 20.33 4.22
CA GLN A 391 12.72 19.38 3.52
C GLN A 391 12.62 18.06 4.29
N GLN A 392 11.38 17.67 4.61
CA GLN A 392 11.10 16.38 5.21
C GLN A 392 10.65 15.35 4.17
N PHE A 393 11.29 14.18 4.18
CA PHE A 393 10.82 13.02 3.43
C PHE A 393 9.83 12.19 4.26
N ASN A 394 8.80 11.62 3.64
CA ASN A 394 7.79 10.86 4.37
C ASN A 394 8.38 9.52 4.88
N PRO A 395 8.52 9.34 6.21
CA PRO A 395 9.22 8.19 6.78
C PRO A 395 8.52 6.86 6.48
N LYS A 396 7.23 6.86 6.13
CA LYS A 396 6.49 5.63 5.84
C LYS A 396 6.97 4.90 4.58
N TYR A 397 7.66 5.59 3.66
CA TYR A 397 8.16 5.00 2.42
C TYR A 397 9.63 4.57 2.49
N VAL A 398 10.37 4.99 3.52
CA VAL A 398 11.82 4.78 3.62
C VAL A 398 12.19 3.29 3.56
N SER A 399 11.42 2.42 4.21
CA SER A 399 11.67 0.97 4.21
C SER A 399 11.59 0.31 2.83
N ARG A 400 11.06 0.99 1.81
CA ARG A 400 10.97 0.48 0.43
C ARG A 400 12.29 0.54 -0.33
N PHE A 401 13.23 1.37 0.12
CA PHE A 401 14.50 1.59 -0.58
C PHE A 401 15.71 1.67 0.33
N LEU A 402 15.55 1.92 1.63
CA LEU A 402 16.62 1.85 2.61
C LEU A 402 17.06 0.39 2.84
N LYS A 403 18.37 0.16 2.88
CA LYS A 403 18.97 -1.12 3.26
C LYS A 403 19.45 -1.01 4.70
N ASP A 404 18.56 -1.26 5.65
CA ASP A 404 18.83 -1.07 7.08
C ASP A 404 20.00 -1.95 7.56
N GLY A 405 20.93 -1.37 8.32
CA GLY A 405 22.17 -2.03 8.78
C GLY A 405 23.14 -2.47 7.67
N GLN A 406 22.91 -2.07 6.41
CA GLN A 406 23.70 -2.46 5.24
C GLN A 406 24.31 -1.24 4.53
N TRP A 407 25.07 -1.50 3.47
CA TRP A 407 25.62 -0.43 2.63
C TRP A 407 24.52 0.26 1.81
N ASN A 408 24.45 1.57 1.96
CA ASN A 408 23.56 2.49 1.26
C ASN A 408 24.38 3.48 0.43
N HIS A 409 23.73 4.10 -0.55
CA HIS A 409 24.34 5.08 -1.45
C HIS A 409 23.49 6.36 -1.47
N TYR A 410 24.13 7.48 -1.14
CA TYR A 410 23.61 8.81 -1.46
C TYR A 410 24.29 9.34 -2.72
N TYR A 411 23.47 9.91 -3.61
CA TYR A 411 23.93 10.89 -4.59
C TYR A 411 23.35 12.24 -4.20
N VAL A 412 24.18 13.26 -4.07
CA VAL A 412 23.79 14.61 -3.64
C VAL A 412 24.28 15.60 -4.68
N GLU A 413 23.45 16.57 -5.03
CA GLU A 413 23.80 17.66 -5.93
C GLU A 413 23.41 18.99 -5.29
N ALA A 414 24.37 19.90 -5.19
CA ALA A 414 24.14 21.27 -4.73
C ALA A 414 24.60 22.23 -5.83
N ARG A 415 23.67 22.99 -6.42
CA ARG A 415 23.94 24.00 -7.45
C ARG A 415 23.21 25.29 -7.13
N GLY A 416 23.94 26.36 -6.81
CA GLY A 416 23.35 27.56 -6.24
C GLY A 416 22.52 27.20 -5.01
N ASN A 417 21.31 27.71 -4.90
CA ASN A 417 20.36 27.38 -3.83
C ASN A 417 19.58 26.07 -4.06
N HIS A 418 19.78 25.40 -5.19
CA HIS A 418 19.10 24.14 -5.51
C HIS A 418 19.87 22.95 -4.95
N ILE A 419 19.27 22.24 -4.00
CA ILE A 419 19.82 21.03 -3.39
C ILE A 419 18.93 19.86 -3.77
N ARG A 420 19.55 18.81 -4.29
CA ARG A 420 18.91 17.55 -4.64
C ARG A 420 19.67 16.38 -4.03
N ALA A 421 18.95 15.36 -3.61
CA ALA A 421 19.55 14.13 -3.13
C ALA A 421 18.71 12.90 -3.46
N TRP A 422 19.41 11.80 -3.67
CA TRP A 422 18.84 10.49 -3.92
C TRP A 422 19.45 9.47 -2.96
N LEU A 423 18.61 8.68 -2.30
CA LEU A 423 19.02 7.54 -1.47
C LEU A 423 18.68 6.25 -2.19
N ASN A 424 19.70 5.46 -2.53
CA ASN A 424 19.57 4.20 -3.27
C ASN A 424 18.73 4.37 -4.58
N GLY A 425 18.89 5.50 -5.26
CA GLY A 425 18.22 5.83 -6.52
C GLY A 425 16.82 6.45 -6.41
N VAL A 426 16.27 6.57 -5.20
CA VAL A 426 15.01 7.28 -4.94
C VAL A 426 15.31 8.75 -4.62
N SER A 427 14.68 9.68 -5.33
CA SER A 427 14.77 11.11 -5.02
C SER A 427 14.09 11.41 -3.70
N THR A 428 14.84 11.96 -2.75
CA THR A 428 14.36 12.28 -1.39
C THR A 428 14.39 13.77 -1.10
N ILE A 429 15.33 14.50 -1.71
CA ILE A 429 15.48 15.96 -1.60
C ILE A 429 15.42 16.58 -3.00
N ASP A 430 14.62 17.63 -3.17
CA ASP A 430 14.57 18.48 -4.37
C ASP A 430 13.99 19.84 -3.98
N VAL A 431 14.86 20.76 -3.55
CA VAL A 431 14.45 22.06 -2.99
C VAL A 431 15.35 23.18 -3.45
N VAL A 432 14.74 24.31 -3.81
CA VAL A 432 15.43 25.59 -3.97
C VAL A 432 15.29 26.34 -2.65
N HIS A 433 16.34 26.35 -1.85
CA HIS A 433 16.36 27.03 -0.54
C HIS A 433 16.93 28.44 -0.69
N GLU A 434 16.10 29.37 -1.16
CA GLU A 434 16.46 30.76 -1.43
C GLU A 434 17.08 31.45 -0.21
N GLY A 435 18.20 32.15 -0.39
CA GLY A 435 18.94 32.81 0.70
C GLY A 435 19.77 31.86 1.58
N GLY A 436 19.64 30.55 1.39
CA GLY A 436 20.42 29.55 2.09
C GLY A 436 21.92 29.56 1.73
N ARG A 437 22.73 28.85 2.55
CA ARG A 437 24.19 28.79 2.38
C ARG A 437 24.61 28.26 1.02
N LEU A 438 25.60 28.91 0.41
CA LEU A 438 26.10 28.58 -0.94
C LEU A 438 27.45 27.88 -0.95
N ASN A 439 28.25 28.02 0.10
CA ASN A 439 29.60 27.49 0.18
C ASN A 439 29.90 26.99 1.59
N GLY A 440 30.78 26.01 1.71
CA GLY A 440 31.29 25.54 2.99
C GLY A 440 31.89 24.15 2.87
N LYS A 441 32.24 23.56 4.00
CA LYS A 441 32.96 22.28 4.05
C LYS A 441 32.01 21.10 3.84
N ILE A 442 32.57 19.94 3.53
CA ILE A 442 31.86 18.66 3.45
C ILE A 442 32.28 17.82 4.65
N GLY A 443 31.35 17.08 5.26
CA GLY A 443 31.64 16.36 6.49
C GLY A 443 30.58 15.35 6.92
N PHE A 444 30.73 14.83 8.13
CA PHE A 444 29.78 13.93 8.75
C PHE A 444 29.54 14.29 10.22
N GLU A 445 28.33 14.01 10.69
CA GLU A 445 27.91 14.20 12.08
C GLU A 445 27.71 12.85 12.79
N LEU A 446 28.06 12.77 14.08
CA LEU A 446 27.44 11.85 15.04
C LEU A 446 26.54 12.69 15.94
N CYS A 447 25.22 12.46 15.86
CA CYS A 447 24.24 13.33 16.50
C CYS A 447 24.23 13.19 18.02
N ASN A 448 23.91 14.28 18.72
CA ASN A 448 23.70 14.30 20.16
C ASN A 448 22.56 13.38 20.67
N GLY A 449 22.47 13.28 21.99
CA GLY A 449 21.45 12.54 22.72
C GLY A 449 21.85 11.09 23.01
N PRO A 450 20.90 10.21 23.38
CA PRO A 450 21.19 8.83 23.79
C PRO A 450 21.45 7.88 22.60
N LYS A 451 21.92 8.42 21.46
CA LYS A 451 21.97 7.72 20.18
C LYS A 451 23.32 7.04 20.01
N GLN A 452 23.34 5.72 20.13
CA GLN A 452 24.54 4.94 19.82
C GLN A 452 24.66 4.83 18.31
N THR A 453 25.70 5.42 17.75
CA THR A 453 25.87 5.54 16.29
C THR A 453 27.26 5.08 15.90
N ARG A 454 27.30 4.15 14.94
CA ARG A 454 28.50 3.83 14.17
C ARG A 454 28.20 4.06 12.70
N ILE A 455 29.00 4.92 12.06
CA ILE A 455 28.96 5.15 10.61
C ILE A 455 30.28 4.74 9.99
N GLU A 456 30.20 3.97 8.91
CA GLU A 456 31.34 3.59 8.07
C GLU A 456 31.11 4.16 6.67
N VAL A 457 32.03 4.98 6.19
CA VAL A 457 32.04 5.54 4.83
C VAL A 457 33.23 4.95 4.09
N ARG A 458 32.99 4.33 2.93
CA ARG A 458 34.05 3.68 2.12
C ARG A 458 34.30 4.36 0.79
N GLN A 459 33.53 5.39 0.47
CA GLN A 459 33.65 6.14 -0.76
C GLN A 459 32.97 7.50 -0.59
N LEU A 460 33.70 8.57 -0.89
CA LEU A 460 33.19 9.94 -0.98
C LEU A 460 33.80 10.60 -2.22
N LEU A 461 33.08 10.51 -3.35
CA LEU A 461 33.53 11.07 -4.63
C LEU A 461 32.82 12.40 -4.86
N VAL A 462 33.56 13.44 -5.22
CA VAL A 462 33.01 14.77 -5.48
C VAL A 462 33.43 15.27 -6.85
N LYS A 463 32.47 15.85 -7.58
CA LYS A 463 32.66 16.54 -8.85
C LYS A 463 32.25 17.99 -8.69
N ILE A 464 33.16 18.91 -8.96
CA ILE A 464 32.93 20.35 -8.84
C ILE A 464 32.32 20.87 -10.14
N TYR A 465 31.33 21.76 -10.02
CA TYR A 465 30.79 22.50 -11.15
C TYR A 465 31.47 23.87 -11.22
N GLU A 466 31.81 24.29 -12.45
CA GLU A 466 32.42 25.61 -12.73
C GLU A 466 31.43 26.77 -12.58
#